data_AF-A0A832WFM2-F1
#
_entry.id   AF-A0A832WFM2-F1
#
_cell.length_a   1.000
_cell.length_b   1.000
_cell.length_c   1.000
_cell.angle_alpha   90.00
_cell.angle_beta   90.00
_cell.angle_gamma   90.00
#
_symmetry.space_group_name_H-M   'P 1'
#
loop_
_entity.id
_entity.type
_entity.pdbx_description
1 polymer ?
#
loop_
_entity_poly.entity_id
_entity_poly.type
_entity_poly.pdbx_seq_one_letter_code
_entity_poly.pdbx_strand_id
1 'polypeptide(L)' 'MATKKSHGRSHGFKHKSRSIMTKKSPRGVSFLLREYEEGQQALVIIDP' A
#
# COMPACT_ATOMS: atom_id res chain seq x y z
N MET A 1 20.69 10.08 12.05
CA MET A 1 20.80 9.41 10.74
C MET A 1 20.00 10.21 9.72
N ALA A 2 20.64 10.85 8.73
CA ALA A 2 19.92 11.64 7.74
C ALA A 2 19.22 10.71 6.74
N THR A 3 17.88 10.70 6.71
CA THR A 3 17.07 9.84 5.82
C THR A 3 16.97 10.38 4.39
N LYS A 4 17.53 11.57 4.13
CA LYS A 4 17.40 12.28 2.87
C LYS A 4 18.72 12.25 2.13
N LYS A 5 18.72 11.70 0.91
CA LYS A 5 19.86 11.81 -0.01
C LYS A 5 20.16 13.28 -0.28
N SER A 6 21.42 13.67 -0.25
CA SER A 6 21.88 15.03 -0.56
C SER A 6 21.60 15.42 -2.02
N HIS A 7 21.59 14.43 -2.94
CA HIS A 7 21.28 14.59 -4.35
C HIS A 7 20.55 13.35 -4.92
N GLY A 8 19.81 13.52 -6.02
CA GLY A 8 19.07 12.47 -6.70
C GLY A 8 17.61 12.33 -6.26
N ARG A 9 16.82 11.54 -7.01
CA ARG A 9 15.39 11.31 -6.70
C ARG A 9 15.25 10.48 -5.42
N SER A 10 14.32 10.88 -4.55
CA SER A 10 14.00 10.16 -3.31
C SER A 10 13.40 8.79 -3.61
N HIS A 11 13.72 7.76 -2.83
CA HIS A 11 13.03 6.46 -2.84
C HIS A 11 12.34 6.22 -1.49
N GLY A 12 11.61 7.22 -1.00
CA GLY A 12 10.83 7.09 0.22
C GLY A 12 9.66 6.10 0.05
N PHE A 13 9.05 5.71 1.16
CA PHE A 13 8.00 4.68 1.23
C PHE A 13 6.86 4.84 0.22
N LYS A 14 6.45 6.07 -0.09
CA LYS A 14 5.40 6.40 -1.08
C LYS A 14 5.93 7.02 -2.38
N HIS A 15 7.20 6.81 -2.73
CA HIS A 15 7.75 7.38 -3.96
C HIS A 15 7.08 6.78 -5.20
N LYS A 16 6.67 7.62 -6.17
CA LYS A 16 5.99 7.22 -7.41
C LYS A 16 4.68 6.43 -7.20
N SER A 17 4.03 6.56 -6.04
CA SER A 17 2.84 5.77 -5.72
C SER A 17 1.51 6.45 -6.09
N ARG A 18 1.51 7.61 -6.78
CA ARG A 18 0.29 8.42 -7.02
C ARG A 18 -0.83 7.60 -7.65
N SER A 19 -0.56 6.82 -8.70
CA SER A 19 -1.59 6.02 -9.39
C SER A 19 -2.16 4.88 -8.53
N ILE A 20 -1.37 4.35 -7.59
CA ILE A 20 -1.75 3.22 -6.73
C ILE A 20 -2.46 3.70 -5.46
N MET A 21 -2.04 4.84 -4.90
CA MET A 21 -2.57 5.41 -3.66
C MET A 21 -3.73 6.38 -3.86
N THR A 22 -4.18 6.63 -5.09
CA THR A 22 -5.35 7.50 -5.34
C THR A 22 -6.61 6.65 -5.34
N LYS A 23 -7.52 6.92 -4.39
CA LYS A 23 -8.81 6.24 -4.28
C LYS A 23 -9.76 6.73 -5.38
N LYS A 24 -10.28 5.80 -6.19
CA LYS A 24 -11.33 6.10 -7.19
C LYS A 24 -12.72 6.08 -6.58
N SER A 25 -12.95 5.15 -5.65
CA SER A 25 -14.21 4.97 -4.93
C SER A 25 -13.96 4.27 -3.58
N PRO A 26 -14.87 4.40 -2.61
CA PRO A 26 -14.79 3.64 -1.37
C PRO A 26 -14.78 2.13 -1.62
N ARG A 27 -13.92 1.40 -0.89
CA ARG A 27 -13.98 -0.06 -0.82
C ARG A 27 -14.99 -0.44 0.28
N GLY A 28 -15.82 -1.45 0.03
CA GLY A 28 -16.74 -1.98 1.04
C GLY A 28 -15.99 -2.60 2.22
N VAL A 29 -16.66 -2.79 3.35
CA VAL A 29 -16.04 -3.21 4.64
C VAL A 29 -15.88 -4.72 4.81
N SER A 30 -16.34 -5.52 3.86
CA SER A 30 -16.36 -7.00 3.95
C SER A 30 -14.98 -7.63 4.14
N PHE A 31 -13.90 -6.94 3.77
CA PHE A 31 -12.54 -7.44 3.95
C PHE A 31 -12.04 -7.36 5.39
N LEU A 32 -12.69 -6.57 6.27
CA LEU A 32 -12.26 -6.39 7.66
C LEU A 32 -12.48 -7.64 8.53
N LEU A 33 -13.44 -8.48 8.15
CA LEU A 33 -13.82 -9.70 8.87
C LEU A 33 -13.40 -10.95 8.11
N ARG A 34 -12.45 -10.84 7.17
CA ARG A 34 -11.89 -12.01 6.50
C ARG A 34 -10.94 -12.73 7.44
N GLU A 35 -11.30 -13.96 7.78
CA GLU A 35 -10.40 -14.93 8.39
C GLU A 35 -9.58 -15.61 7.30
N TYR A 36 -8.34 -15.95 7.66
CA TYR A 36 -7.40 -16.65 6.79
C TYR A 36 -6.83 -17.84 7.55
N GLU A 37 -6.66 -18.95 6.83
CA GLU A 37 -6.01 -20.15 7.35
C GLU A 37 -4.57 -20.27 6.81
N GLU A 38 -3.74 -21.05 7.50
CA GLU A 38 -2.38 -21.30 7.06
C GLU A 38 -2.35 -21.98 5.68
N GLY A 39 -1.49 -21.49 4.79
CA GLY A 39 -1.40 -21.97 3.41
C GLY A 39 -2.45 -21.38 2.45
N GLN A 40 -3.43 -20.63 2.94
CA GLN A 40 -4.39 -19.93 2.08
C GLN A 40 -3.72 -18.78 1.32
N GLN A 41 -3.90 -18.74 0.00
CA GLN A 41 -3.40 -17.63 -0.82
C GLN A 41 -4.28 -16.38 -0.62
N ALA A 42 -3.63 -15.23 -0.45
CA ALA A 42 -4.30 -13.95 -0.28
C ALA A 42 -3.80 -12.92 -1.32
N LEU A 43 -4.74 -12.14 -1.84
CA LEU A 43 -4.42 -11.02 -2.74
C LEU A 43 -4.08 -9.77 -1.90
N VAL A 44 -2.86 -9.27 -2.04
CA VAL A 44 -2.40 -8.05 -1.35
C VAL A 44 -2.86 -6.83 -2.11
N ILE A 45 -3.82 -6.10 -1.53
CA ILE A 45 -4.33 -4.84 -2.07
C ILE A 45 -4.19 -3.77 -0.99
N ILE A 46 -3.65 -2.62 -1.37
CA ILE A 46 -3.63 -1.43 -0.51
C ILE A 46 -4.96 -0.69 -0.73
N ASP A 47 -5.72 -0.47 0.34
CA ASP A 47 -6.83 0.49 0.35
C ASP A 47 -6.31 1.83 0.91
N PRO A 48 -6.05 2.84 0.05
CA PRO A 48 -5.47 4.11 0.47
C PRO A 48 -6.49 5.10 1.08
#